data_AF-A0A3M5JUR9-F1
#
_entry.id   AF-A0A3M5JUR9-F1
#
_cell.length_a   1.000
_cell.length_b   1.000
_cell.length_c   1.000
_cell.angle_alpha   90.00
_cell.angle_beta   90.00
_cell.angle_gamma   90.00
#
_symmetry.space_group_name_H-M   'P 1'
#
loop_
_entity.id
_entity.type
_entity.pdbx_description
1 polymer ?
#
loop_
_entity_poly.entity_id
_entity_poly.type
_entity_poly.pdbx_seq_one_letter_code
_entity_poly.pdbx_strand_id
1 'polypeptide(L)'
;MFMLLLASFQTLLHRHSGQPDIRVGVPIANRTRAETEGLIGFFVNTQVLRAEFDLHTTFSELLQQVKQAALQAQAHQELPFEQLVEALQPQRSLSHSPLFQVMFNHQSQVSAEVRALPGLQVEALISESYPAQFDLTLNTAEHDGGLSAGLTYATALFERSTIERMAGHWLALLQGICANAGQRIAEVPMLDAAEQQQIVRDWNATAADFPGEHCLHSLIEAQVLATPDAPALIFAAEQLSYAQLNARANQLAHRLREAGVGPDVLVGICVERSLELVIGLLAIIKAGGAYVPLDPDYPEDRLAYMMQDSGVGLLLTQSALLQRLPVQVQSLCLDQEGDWLAGYSTANPENLSHPLNLAYVIYTSGSTGKPKGAGNSHRALVNRLHWM
;
A
#
# COMPACT_ATOMS: atom_id res chain seq x y z
N MET A 1 -17.14 21.96 -25.15
CA MET A 1 -17.09 21.87 -23.68
C MET A 1 -17.27 20.44 -23.18
N PHE A 2 -18.39 19.77 -23.50
CA PHE A 2 -18.65 18.35 -23.18
C PHE A 2 -17.43 17.41 -23.23
N MET A 3 -16.74 17.36 -24.40
CA MET A 3 -15.42 16.75 -24.64
C MET A 3 -14.47 16.77 -23.44
N LEU A 4 -14.17 18.00 -23.01
CA LEU A 4 -13.16 18.33 -22.02
C LEU A 4 -13.61 17.96 -20.61
N LEU A 5 -14.88 18.23 -20.27
CA LEU A 5 -15.43 17.91 -18.95
C LEU A 5 -15.57 16.39 -18.73
N LEU A 6 -15.94 15.64 -19.78
CA LEU A 6 -15.95 14.19 -19.72
C LEU A 6 -14.54 13.63 -19.54
N ALA A 7 -13.56 14.10 -20.32
CA ALA A 7 -12.17 13.66 -20.19
C ALA A 7 -11.57 13.98 -18.81
N SER A 8 -11.85 15.17 -18.26
CA SER A 8 -11.38 15.53 -16.92
C SER A 8 -12.07 14.70 -15.82
N PHE A 9 -13.35 14.36 -16.00
CA PHE A 9 -14.05 13.50 -15.04
C PHE A 9 -13.57 12.05 -15.11
N GLN A 10 -13.35 11.50 -16.31
CA GLN A 10 -12.72 10.19 -16.47
C GLN A 10 -11.31 10.17 -15.87
N THR A 11 -10.57 11.29 -15.95
CA THR A 11 -9.27 11.45 -15.30
C THR A 11 -9.39 11.38 -13.77
N LEU A 12 -10.37 12.07 -13.17
CA LEU A 12 -10.65 11.97 -11.73
C LEU A 12 -10.93 10.52 -11.30
N LEU A 13 -11.80 9.83 -12.04
CA LEU A 13 -12.17 8.43 -11.76
C LEU A 13 -10.96 7.50 -11.88
N HIS A 14 -10.12 7.67 -12.91
CA HIS A 14 -8.87 6.94 -13.06
C HIS A 14 -7.95 7.15 -11.86
N ARG A 15 -7.75 8.40 -11.43
CA ARG A 15 -6.85 8.75 -10.32
C ARG A 15 -7.33 8.23 -8.96
N HIS A 16 -8.64 8.14 -8.75
CA HIS A 16 -9.22 7.58 -7.53
C HIS A 16 -9.27 6.04 -7.51
N SER A 17 -9.51 5.40 -8.66
CA SER A 17 -9.71 3.95 -8.74
C SER A 17 -8.43 3.18 -9.09
N GLY A 18 -7.43 3.84 -9.69
CA GLY A 18 -6.26 3.18 -10.27
C GLY A 18 -6.58 2.32 -11.51
N GLN A 19 -7.82 2.35 -12.01
CA GLN A 19 -8.24 1.50 -13.13
C GLN A 19 -7.80 2.11 -14.47
N PRO A 20 -7.21 1.31 -15.39
CA PRO A 20 -6.76 1.80 -16.69
C PRO A 20 -7.88 1.89 -17.73
N ASP A 21 -9.08 1.36 -17.47
CA ASP A 21 -10.24 1.39 -18.37
C ASP A 21 -11.42 1.98 -17.63
N ILE A 22 -11.81 3.21 -17.96
CA ILE A 22 -12.89 3.93 -17.32
C ILE A 22 -14.08 4.06 -18.27
N ARG A 23 -15.25 3.65 -17.80
CA ARG A 23 -16.51 3.71 -18.56
C ARG A 23 -17.50 4.60 -17.84
N VAL A 24 -18.03 5.58 -18.57
CA VAL A 24 -18.98 6.55 -18.04
C VAL A 24 -20.23 6.51 -18.91
N GLY A 25 -21.39 6.39 -18.26
CA GLY A 25 -22.68 6.55 -18.93
C GLY A 25 -22.91 8.02 -19.28
N VAL A 26 -23.45 8.28 -20.46
CA VAL A 26 -23.80 9.62 -20.94
C VAL A 26 -25.20 9.58 -21.53
N PRO A 27 -26.16 10.34 -20.96
CA PRO A 27 -27.49 10.41 -21.52
C PRO A 27 -27.49 11.32 -22.76
N ILE A 28 -28.23 10.92 -23.79
CA ILE A 28 -28.46 11.70 -25.01
C ILE A 28 -29.96 11.91 -25.22
N ALA A 29 -30.34 13.08 -25.73
CA ALA A 29 -31.76 13.41 -25.93
C ALA A 29 -32.47 12.47 -26.92
N ASN A 30 -31.72 11.93 -27.90
CA ASN A 30 -32.20 10.99 -28.92
C ASN A 30 -33.46 11.49 -29.67
N ARG A 31 -33.52 12.80 -29.91
CA ARG A 31 -34.53 13.48 -30.74
C ARG A 31 -33.91 13.87 -32.09
N THR A 32 -33.51 12.86 -32.87
CA THR A 32 -32.77 13.05 -34.13
C THR A 32 -33.67 13.42 -35.31
N ARG A 33 -34.99 13.31 -35.13
CA ARG A 33 -36.02 13.55 -36.15
C ARG A 33 -36.83 14.78 -35.78
N ALA A 34 -37.05 15.68 -36.75
CA ALA A 34 -37.79 16.93 -36.53
C ALA A 34 -39.20 16.68 -35.98
N GLU A 35 -39.84 15.58 -36.38
CA GLU A 35 -41.17 15.15 -35.92
C GLU A 35 -41.21 14.85 -34.41
N THR A 36 -40.06 14.54 -33.80
CA THR A 36 -39.96 14.21 -32.37
C THR A 36 -39.61 15.40 -31.48
N GLU A 37 -39.16 16.53 -32.05
CA GLU A 37 -38.72 17.69 -31.27
C GLU A 37 -39.85 18.27 -30.41
N GLY A 38 -41.05 18.40 -30.98
CA GLY A 38 -42.22 18.95 -30.29
C GLY A 38 -43.00 17.95 -29.44
N LEU A 39 -42.62 16.66 -29.41
CA LEU A 39 -43.39 15.63 -28.72
C LEU A 39 -43.05 15.58 -27.22
N ILE A 40 -44.09 15.38 -26.40
CA ILE A 40 -43.95 15.08 -24.98
C ILE A 40 -43.78 13.57 -24.84
N GLY A 41 -42.64 13.12 -24.29
CA GLY A 41 -42.30 11.70 -24.12
C GLY A 41 -40.87 11.48 -23.67
N PHE A 42 -40.57 10.26 -23.21
CA PHE A 42 -39.22 9.84 -22.82
C PHE A 42 -38.48 9.28 -24.02
N PHE A 43 -37.52 10.05 -24.55
CA PHE A 43 -36.71 9.65 -25.71
C PHE A 43 -35.27 9.33 -25.31
N VAL A 44 -34.84 9.70 -24.09
CA VAL A 44 -33.44 9.63 -23.67
C VAL A 44 -32.89 8.23 -23.86
N ASN A 45 -31.76 8.15 -24.58
CA ASN A 45 -30.95 6.95 -24.67
C ASN A 45 -29.64 7.17 -23.91
N THR A 46 -28.93 6.10 -23.55
CA THR A 46 -27.66 6.20 -22.83
C THR A 46 -26.53 5.56 -23.63
N GLN A 47 -25.47 6.34 -23.84
CA GLN A 47 -24.22 5.87 -24.43
C GLN A 47 -23.21 5.54 -23.34
N VAL A 48 -22.35 4.56 -23.58
CA VAL A 48 -21.23 4.23 -22.67
C VAL A 48 -19.95 4.71 -23.32
N LEU A 49 -19.34 5.76 -22.76
CA LEU A 49 -18.10 6.32 -23.27
C LEU A 49 -16.91 5.80 -22.46
N ARG A 50 -15.98 5.16 -23.17
CA ARG A 50 -14.80 4.49 -22.63
C ARG A 50 -13.56 5.36 -22.83
N ALA A 51 -12.70 5.41 -21.82
CA ALA A 51 -11.36 5.99 -21.87
C ALA A 51 -10.34 4.99 -21.35
N GLU A 52 -9.19 4.91 -22.01
CA GLU A 52 -8.08 4.03 -21.61
C GLU A 52 -6.88 4.87 -21.18
N PHE A 53 -6.19 4.41 -20.14
CA PHE A 53 -5.08 5.10 -19.50
C PHE A 53 -3.88 4.16 -19.38
N ASP A 54 -2.71 4.69 -19.69
CA ASP A 54 -1.41 4.10 -19.36
C ASP A 54 -0.52 5.10 -18.59
N LEU A 55 0.71 4.70 -18.27
CA LEU A 55 1.66 5.51 -17.49
C LEU A 55 2.16 6.77 -18.22
N HIS A 56 1.90 6.88 -19.53
CA HIS A 56 2.41 7.94 -20.39
C HIS A 56 1.32 8.85 -20.96
N THR A 57 0.05 8.44 -20.83
CA THR A 57 -1.12 9.15 -21.37
C THR A 57 -1.12 10.61 -20.91
N THR A 58 -1.08 11.53 -21.86
CA THR A 58 -1.25 12.97 -21.64
C THR A 58 -2.73 13.36 -21.69
N PHE A 59 -3.08 14.50 -21.10
CA PHE A 59 -4.47 14.96 -21.18
C PHE A 59 -4.91 15.27 -22.62
N SER A 60 -3.99 15.79 -23.45
CA SER A 60 -4.27 16.07 -24.86
C SER A 60 -4.60 14.80 -25.66
N GLU A 61 -3.90 13.70 -25.42
CA GLU A 61 -4.19 12.39 -26.02
C GLU A 61 -5.54 11.84 -25.55
N LEU A 62 -5.80 11.91 -24.24
CA LEU A 62 -7.10 11.51 -23.68
C LEU A 62 -8.24 12.33 -24.32
N LEU A 63 -8.08 13.64 -24.43
CA LEU A 63 -9.10 14.49 -25.05
C LEU A 63 -9.37 14.10 -26.51
N GLN A 64 -8.34 13.71 -27.26
CA GLN A 64 -8.50 13.17 -28.61
C GLN A 64 -9.23 11.83 -28.62
N GLN A 65 -8.88 10.92 -27.70
CA GLN A 65 -9.56 9.62 -27.55
C GLN A 65 -11.05 9.82 -27.25
N VAL A 66 -11.37 10.65 -26.25
CA VAL A 66 -12.76 10.93 -25.85
C VAL A 66 -13.53 11.62 -26.98
N LYS A 67 -12.88 12.54 -27.72
CA LYS A 67 -13.49 13.16 -28.90
C LYS A 67 -13.84 12.13 -29.97
N GLN A 68 -12.92 11.22 -30.30
CA GLN A 68 -13.19 10.17 -31.27
C GLN A 68 -14.31 9.23 -30.80
N ALA A 69 -14.25 8.78 -29.54
CA ALA A 69 -15.27 7.90 -28.96
C ALA A 69 -16.66 8.54 -28.96
N ALA A 70 -16.76 9.81 -28.57
CA ALA A 70 -18.04 10.54 -28.55
C ALA A 70 -18.63 10.72 -29.96
N LEU A 71 -17.80 11.04 -30.96
CA LEU A 71 -18.26 11.17 -32.36
C LEU A 71 -18.71 9.83 -32.94
N GLN A 72 -17.99 8.74 -32.66
CA GLN A 72 -18.38 7.39 -33.08
C GLN A 72 -19.67 6.94 -32.38
N ALA A 73 -19.80 7.16 -31.08
CA ALA A 73 -21.01 6.85 -30.34
C ALA A 73 -22.22 7.63 -30.89
N GLN A 74 -22.04 8.91 -31.23
CA GLN A 74 -23.08 9.74 -31.85
C GLN A 74 -23.54 9.19 -33.20
N ALA A 75 -22.64 8.62 -34.01
CA ALA A 75 -22.99 7.98 -35.28
C ALA A 75 -23.86 6.71 -35.10
N HIS A 76 -23.85 6.11 -33.90
CA HIS A 76 -24.61 4.91 -33.55
C HIS A 76 -25.65 5.18 -32.44
N GLN A 77 -26.05 6.44 -32.25
CA GLN A 77 -26.92 6.87 -31.15
C GLN A 77 -28.32 6.22 -31.12
N GLU A 78 -28.76 5.63 -32.24
CA GLU A 78 -30.04 4.94 -32.35
C GLU A 78 -30.05 3.56 -31.68
N LEU A 79 -28.88 2.99 -31.35
CA LEU A 79 -28.80 1.69 -30.66
C LEU A 79 -29.28 1.83 -29.21
N PRO A 80 -30.37 1.17 -28.79
CA PRO A 80 -30.85 1.25 -27.41
C PRO A 80 -29.84 0.63 -26.43
N PHE A 81 -29.68 1.25 -25.26
CA PHE A 81 -28.78 0.76 -24.21
C PHE A 81 -29.07 -0.69 -23.82
N GLU A 82 -30.34 -1.07 -23.71
CA GLU A 82 -30.76 -2.42 -23.32
C GLU A 82 -30.33 -3.47 -24.34
N GLN A 83 -30.36 -3.14 -25.64
CA GLN A 83 -29.88 -4.03 -26.70
C GLN A 83 -28.36 -4.18 -26.65
N LEU A 84 -27.63 -3.12 -26.29
CA LEU A 84 -26.19 -3.20 -26.08
C LEU A 84 -25.84 -4.13 -24.91
N VAL A 85 -26.56 -4.03 -23.80
CA VAL A 85 -26.39 -4.93 -22.65
C VAL A 85 -26.72 -6.37 -23.02
N GLU A 86 -27.81 -6.60 -23.77
CA GLU A 86 -28.19 -7.93 -24.23
C GLU A 86 -27.14 -8.55 -25.17
N ALA A 87 -26.55 -7.75 -26.07
CA ALA A 87 -25.52 -8.22 -26.99
C ALA A 87 -24.19 -8.52 -26.30
N LEU A 88 -23.79 -7.71 -25.32
CA LEU A 88 -22.51 -7.88 -24.60
C LEU A 88 -22.56 -8.90 -23.47
N GLN A 89 -23.77 -9.24 -22.98
CA GLN A 89 -24.01 -10.20 -21.90
C GLN A 89 -23.04 -10.06 -20.71
N PRO A 90 -22.88 -8.85 -20.12
CA PRO A 90 -21.99 -8.68 -18.97
C PRO A 90 -22.49 -9.51 -17.79
N GLN A 91 -21.60 -9.83 -16.85
CA GLN A 91 -21.98 -10.53 -15.62
C GLN A 91 -23.07 -9.74 -14.90
N ARG A 92 -24.24 -10.38 -14.71
CA ARG A 92 -25.38 -9.73 -14.07
C ARG A 92 -25.12 -9.54 -12.59
N SER A 93 -25.43 -8.35 -12.09
CA SER A 93 -25.40 -8.00 -10.68
C SER A 93 -26.72 -7.33 -10.30
N LEU A 94 -27.23 -7.63 -9.11
CA LEU A 94 -28.35 -6.89 -8.52
C LEU A 94 -27.89 -5.60 -7.82
N SER A 95 -26.58 -5.45 -7.62
CA SER A 95 -25.97 -4.35 -6.87
C SER A 95 -25.42 -3.23 -7.75
N HIS A 96 -25.19 -3.49 -9.05
CA HIS A 96 -24.56 -2.52 -9.95
C HIS A 96 -25.23 -2.49 -11.31
N SER A 97 -25.29 -1.30 -11.91
CA SER A 97 -25.70 -1.12 -13.30
C SER A 97 -24.71 -1.83 -14.24
N PRO A 98 -25.19 -2.50 -15.31
CA PRO A 98 -24.32 -3.13 -16.30
C PRO A 98 -23.50 -2.07 -17.06
N LEU A 99 -22.28 -2.43 -17.46
CA LEU A 99 -21.35 -1.65 -18.30
C LEU A 99 -20.75 -0.37 -17.67
N PHE A 100 -21.48 0.35 -16.80
CA PHE A 100 -20.99 1.53 -16.07
C PHE A 100 -21.75 1.73 -14.75
N GLN A 101 -21.09 2.38 -13.78
CA GLN A 101 -21.67 2.73 -12.48
C GLN A 101 -21.65 4.25 -12.21
N VAL A 102 -20.98 5.01 -13.08
CA VAL A 102 -20.87 6.47 -12.98
C VAL A 102 -21.46 7.12 -14.22
N MET A 103 -22.26 8.16 -14.03
CA MET A 103 -22.93 8.91 -15.08
C MET A 103 -22.36 10.33 -15.21
N PHE A 104 -22.26 10.84 -16.43
CA PHE A 104 -21.91 12.23 -16.73
C PHE A 104 -22.98 12.88 -17.61
N ASN A 105 -23.52 14.00 -17.14
CA ASN A 105 -24.53 14.78 -17.83
C ASN A 105 -24.06 16.23 -18.00
N HIS A 106 -24.35 16.80 -19.17
CA HIS A 106 -23.92 18.15 -19.53
C HIS A 106 -25.03 18.90 -20.28
N GLN A 107 -25.37 20.08 -19.79
CA GLN A 107 -26.35 20.97 -20.40
C GLN A 107 -25.64 22.21 -20.96
N SER A 108 -25.58 22.33 -22.29
CA SER A 108 -24.90 23.45 -22.96
C SER A 108 -25.72 24.75 -23.00
N GLN A 109 -27.02 24.68 -22.71
CA GLN A 109 -27.91 25.84 -22.64
C GLN A 109 -28.97 25.58 -21.56
N VAL A 110 -28.78 26.19 -20.38
CA VAL A 110 -29.89 26.35 -19.45
C VAL A 110 -30.60 27.64 -19.83
N SER A 111 -31.61 27.55 -20.69
CA SER A 111 -32.50 28.69 -20.89
C SER A 111 -33.31 28.89 -19.61
N ALA A 112 -32.80 29.72 -18.72
CA ALA A 112 -33.51 30.21 -17.55
C ALA A 112 -34.61 31.22 -17.93
N GLU A 113 -35.24 31.06 -19.08
CA GLU A 113 -36.48 31.75 -19.38
C GLU A 113 -37.63 30.90 -18.87
N VAL A 114 -37.77 30.88 -17.54
CA VAL A 114 -39.11 30.80 -16.99
C VAL A 114 -39.83 32.01 -17.58
N ARG A 115 -40.61 31.79 -18.65
CA ARG A 115 -41.33 32.86 -19.35
C ARG A 115 -42.07 33.66 -18.30
N ALA A 116 -41.71 34.93 -18.15
CA ALA A 116 -42.43 35.85 -17.29
C ALA A 116 -43.90 35.82 -17.74
N LEU A 117 -44.76 35.22 -16.92
CA LEU A 117 -46.18 35.21 -17.17
C LEU A 117 -46.71 36.59 -16.75
N PRO A 118 -47.54 37.26 -17.57
CA PRO A 118 -48.06 38.57 -17.21
C PRO A 118 -48.71 38.56 -15.82
N GLY A 119 -48.20 39.38 -14.90
CA GLY A 119 -48.70 39.50 -13.53
C GLY A 119 -48.22 38.43 -12.54
N LEU A 120 -47.30 37.55 -12.91
CA LEU A 120 -46.75 36.50 -12.04
C LEU A 120 -45.23 36.52 -12.02
N GLN A 121 -44.65 36.46 -10.82
CA GLN A 121 -43.25 36.10 -10.62
C GLN A 121 -43.17 34.58 -10.51
N VAL A 122 -42.32 33.96 -11.32
CA VAL A 122 -42.15 32.51 -11.33
C VAL A 122 -40.69 32.22 -11.05
N GLU A 123 -40.46 31.42 -10.01
CA GLU A 123 -39.13 30.99 -9.58
C GLU A 123 -39.05 29.46 -9.68
N ALA A 124 -37.92 28.95 -10.18
CA ALA A 124 -37.68 27.53 -10.23
C ALA A 124 -37.39 27.02 -8.81
N LEU A 125 -38.29 26.19 -8.28
CA LEU A 125 -38.07 25.52 -7.00
C LEU A 125 -37.15 24.32 -7.24
N ILE A 126 -35.89 24.46 -6.86
CA ILE A 126 -34.91 23.38 -6.99
C ILE A 126 -35.23 22.35 -5.90
N SER A 127 -35.71 21.18 -6.30
CA SER A 127 -35.92 20.06 -5.38
C SER A 127 -34.58 19.66 -4.74
N GLU A 128 -34.53 19.61 -3.41
CA GLU A 128 -33.30 19.34 -2.66
C GLU A 128 -32.83 17.87 -2.74
N SER A 129 -33.67 16.96 -3.25
CA SER A 129 -33.33 15.54 -3.29
C SER A 129 -33.75 14.90 -4.60
N TYR A 130 -32.74 14.52 -5.39
CA TYR A 130 -32.89 13.53 -6.45
C TYR A 130 -32.38 12.19 -5.92
N PRO A 131 -33.15 11.10 -5.99
CA PRO A 131 -32.62 9.79 -5.64
C PRO A 131 -31.44 9.45 -6.58
N ALA A 132 -30.34 8.97 -5.99
CA ALA A 132 -29.19 8.53 -6.76
C ALA A 132 -29.55 7.27 -7.57
N GLN A 133 -29.57 7.38 -8.89
CA GLN A 133 -29.85 6.27 -9.81
C GLN A 133 -28.60 5.43 -10.12
N PHE A 134 -27.43 6.03 -9.90
CA PHE A 134 -26.11 5.45 -10.11
C PHE A 134 -25.24 5.76 -8.88
N ASP A 135 -24.12 5.06 -8.74
CA ASP A 135 -23.21 5.22 -7.61
C ASP A 135 -22.75 6.69 -7.49
N LEU A 136 -22.42 7.31 -8.63
CA LEU A 136 -22.05 8.71 -8.75
C LEU A 136 -22.56 9.29 -10.08
N THR A 137 -23.07 10.52 -10.06
CA THR A 137 -23.48 11.28 -11.24
C THR A 137 -22.91 12.69 -11.18
N LEU A 138 -22.15 13.09 -12.19
CA LEU A 138 -21.71 14.48 -12.37
C LEU A 138 -22.64 15.17 -13.36
N ASN A 139 -23.38 16.17 -12.89
CA ASN A 139 -24.17 17.07 -13.73
C ASN A 139 -23.41 18.38 -13.90
N THR A 140 -23.28 18.86 -15.14
CA THR A 140 -22.67 20.15 -15.45
C THR A 140 -23.60 20.98 -16.32
N ALA A 141 -23.56 22.30 -16.17
CA ALA A 141 -24.36 23.20 -16.98
C ALA A 141 -23.62 24.50 -17.30
N GLU A 142 -23.71 24.93 -18.55
CA GLU A 142 -23.25 26.24 -19.02
C GLU A 142 -24.31 27.31 -18.75
N HIS A 143 -23.87 28.48 -18.26
CA HIS A 143 -24.69 29.67 -18.09
C HIS A 143 -23.89 30.92 -18.46
N ASP A 144 -24.55 32.08 -18.54
CA ASP A 144 -23.89 33.35 -18.82
C ASP A 144 -22.77 33.59 -17.80
N GLY A 145 -21.52 33.59 -18.29
CA GLY A 145 -20.33 33.85 -17.49
C GLY A 145 -19.69 32.64 -16.79
N GLY A 146 -20.16 31.40 -16.98
CA GLY A 146 -19.51 30.27 -16.32
C GLY A 146 -20.08 28.86 -16.53
N LEU A 147 -19.58 27.96 -15.70
CA LEU A 147 -19.97 26.55 -15.60
C LEU A 147 -20.40 26.26 -14.16
N SER A 148 -21.52 25.57 -14.01
CA SER A 148 -21.94 24.98 -12.74
C SER A 148 -21.77 23.46 -12.79
N ALA A 149 -21.49 22.85 -11.64
CA ALA A 149 -21.34 21.42 -11.51
C ALA A 149 -21.95 20.92 -10.19
N GLY A 150 -22.59 19.76 -10.23
CA GLY A 150 -23.18 19.11 -9.06
C GLY A 150 -22.98 17.60 -9.10
N LEU A 151 -22.58 17.02 -7.97
CA LEU A 151 -22.43 15.58 -7.80
C LEU A 151 -23.63 15.01 -7.02
N THR A 152 -24.33 14.07 -7.63
CA THR A 152 -25.34 13.24 -6.96
C THR A 152 -24.73 11.87 -6.71
N TYR A 153 -24.86 11.32 -5.51
CA TYR A 153 -24.17 10.10 -5.11
C TYR A 153 -25.04 9.21 -4.22
N ALA A 154 -24.78 7.91 -4.28
CA ALA A 154 -25.42 6.94 -3.39
C ALA A 154 -24.84 7.07 -1.98
N THR A 155 -25.64 7.52 -1.01
CA THR A 155 -25.21 7.69 0.39
C THR A 155 -24.88 6.38 1.10
N ALA A 156 -25.29 5.24 0.54
CA ALA A 156 -24.87 3.92 0.99
C ALA A 156 -23.41 3.60 0.64
N LEU A 157 -22.80 4.32 -0.31
CA LEU A 157 -21.43 4.11 -0.79
C LEU A 157 -20.49 5.26 -0.42
N PHE A 158 -21.00 6.49 -0.38
CA PHE A 158 -20.17 7.68 -0.18
C PHE A 158 -20.67 8.53 0.98
N GLU A 159 -19.72 8.97 1.80
CA GLU A 159 -19.90 10.07 2.73
C GLU A 159 -19.81 11.42 2.00
N ARG A 160 -20.54 12.42 2.51
CA ARG A 160 -20.50 13.79 1.97
C ARG A 160 -19.08 14.34 1.86
N SER A 161 -18.29 14.19 2.92
CA SER A 161 -16.89 14.65 2.99
C SER A 161 -16.02 14.05 1.87
N THR A 162 -16.29 12.79 1.49
CA THR A 162 -15.57 12.13 0.39
C THR A 162 -15.89 12.77 -0.95
N ILE A 163 -17.16 13.10 -1.19
CA ILE A 163 -17.60 13.73 -2.43
C ILE A 163 -17.15 15.19 -2.53
N GLU A 164 -17.16 15.93 -1.41
CA GLU A 164 -16.62 17.29 -1.33
C GLU A 164 -15.12 17.30 -1.69
N ARG A 165 -14.36 16.33 -1.15
CA ARG A 165 -12.95 16.15 -1.52
C ARG A 165 -12.77 15.78 -3.00
N MET A 166 -13.57 14.85 -3.54
CA MET A 166 -13.54 14.50 -4.96
C MET A 166 -13.85 15.70 -5.87
N ALA A 167 -14.76 16.58 -5.45
CA ALA A 167 -15.06 17.82 -6.17
C ALA A 167 -13.86 18.79 -6.14
N GLY A 168 -13.21 18.95 -4.98
CA GLY A 168 -11.97 19.72 -4.84
C GLY A 168 -10.86 19.19 -5.74
N HIS A 169 -10.64 17.87 -5.74
CA HIS A 169 -9.70 17.20 -6.64
C HIS A 169 -10.01 17.45 -8.12
N TRP A 170 -11.28 17.40 -8.52
CA TRP A 170 -11.68 17.66 -9.91
C TRP A 170 -11.39 19.10 -10.33
N LEU A 171 -11.62 20.06 -9.45
CA LEU A 171 -11.27 21.47 -9.68
C LEU A 171 -9.75 21.66 -9.81
N ALA A 172 -8.96 21.03 -8.93
CA ALA A 172 -7.50 21.07 -9.01
C ALA A 172 -6.98 20.46 -10.33
N LEU A 173 -7.55 19.32 -10.74
CA LEU A 173 -7.24 18.70 -12.03
C LEU A 173 -7.56 19.64 -13.20
N LEU A 174 -8.74 20.26 -13.22
CA LEU A 174 -9.13 21.23 -14.26
C LEU A 174 -8.16 22.42 -14.32
N GLN A 175 -7.74 22.95 -13.17
CA GLN A 175 -6.74 24.03 -13.11
C GLN A 175 -5.38 23.57 -13.68
N GLY A 176 -4.92 22.38 -13.31
CA GLY A 176 -3.68 21.79 -13.83
C GLY A 176 -3.72 21.55 -15.34
N ILE A 177 -4.84 21.03 -15.85
CA ILE A 177 -5.09 20.83 -17.27
C ILE A 177 -5.05 22.16 -18.04
N CYS A 178 -5.68 23.21 -17.51
CA CYS A 178 -5.66 24.54 -18.11
C CYS A 178 -4.25 25.15 -18.13
N ALA A 179 -3.40 24.83 -17.14
CA ALA A 179 -2.02 25.30 -17.10
C ALA A 179 -1.12 24.57 -18.11
N ASN A 180 -1.28 23.25 -18.27
CA ASN A 180 -0.51 22.47 -19.24
C ASN A 180 -1.23 21.18 -19.68
N ALA A 181 -2.00 21.26 -20.76
CA ALA A 181 -2.70 20.11 -21.32
C ALA A 181 -1.78 19.04 -21.97
N GLY A 182 -0.50 19.34 -22.19
CA GLY A 182 0.49 18.40 -22.72
C GLY A 182 1.15 17.54 -21.64
N GLN A 183 0.87 17.79 -20.36
CA GLN A 183 1.45 17.03 -19.26
C GLN A 183 0.80 15.64 -19.15
N ARG A 184 1.57 14.67 -18.62
CA ARG A 184 1.06 13.33 -18.30
C ARG A 184 0.00 13.42 -17.21
N ILE A 185 -1.07 12.66 -17.37
CA ILE A 185 -2.19 12.64 -16.40
C ILE A 185 -1.71 12.31 -14.99
N ALA A 186 -0.74 11.39 -14.86
CA ALA A 186 -0.17 11.00 -13.57
C ALA A 186 0.51 12.15 -12.80
N GLU A 187 0.92 13.20 -13.50
CA GLU A 187 1.63 14.36 -12.95
C GLU A 187 0.75 15.60 -12.78
N VAL A 188 -0.49 15.57 -13.27
CA VAL A 188 -1.41 16.68 -13.09
C VAL A 188 -1.73 16.79 -11.59
N PRO A 189 -1.55 17.96 -10.96
CA PRO A 189 -1.87 18.17 -9.55
C PRO A 189 -3.33 17.86 -9.28
N MET A 190 -3.59 17.11 -8.20
CA MET A 190 -4.94 16.71 -7.78
C MET A 190 -5.21 17.10 -6.33
N LEU A 191 -4.20 16.99 -5.46
CA LEU A 191 -4.29 17.39 -4.06
C LEU A 191 -4.15 18.90 -3.95
N ASP A 192 -4.96 19.51 -3.10
CA ASP A 192 -4.73 20.89 -2.71
C ASP A 192 -3.51 21.02 -1.76
N ALA A 193 -3.10 22.25 -1.49
CA ALA A 193 -1.93 22.51 -0.65
C ALA A 193 -2.11 22.02 0.80
N ALA A 194 -3.33 22.04 1.33
CA ALA A 194 -3.62 21.61 2.70
C ALA A 194 -3.57 20.08 2.80
N GLU A 195 -4.16 19.38 1.85
CA GLU A 195 -4.11 17.91 1.75
C GLU A 195 -2.67 17.43 1.51
N GLN A 196 -1.92 18.10 0.63
CA GLN A 196 -0.52 17.78 0.41
C GLN A 196 0.32 17.97 1.67
N GLN A 197 0.11 19.08 2.41
CA GLN A 197 0.76 19.31 3.70
C GLN A 197 0.42 18.19 4.69
N GLN A 198 -0.85 17.85 4.84
CA GLN A 198 -1.30 16.83 5.78
C GLN A 198 -0.70 15.45 5.47
N ILE A 199 -0.81 15.00 4.20
CA ILE A 199 -0.39 13.67 3.78
C ILE A 199 1.13 13.54 3.74
N VAL A 200 1.83 14.53 3.19
CA VAL A 200 3.28 14.43 2.96
C VAL A 200 4.07 14.84 4.19
N ARG A 201 3.59 15.81 4.98
CA ARG A 201 4.33 16.36 6.13
C ARG A 201 3.74 15.92 7.45
N ASP A 202 2.48 16.24 7.73
CA ASP A 202 1.95 16.14 9.08
C ASP A 202 1.84 14.67 9.55
N TRP A 203 1.36 13.78 8.68
CA TRP A 203 1.33 12.34 8.98
C TRP A 203 2.71 11.67 9.03
N ASN A 204 3.72 12.26 8.38
CA ASN A 204 5.09 11.76 8.35
C ASN A 204 6.01 12.49 9.33
N ALA A 205 5.47 13.36 10.21
CA ALA A 205 6.22 14.07 11.24
C ALA A 205 6.56 13.15 12.42
N THR A 206 7.14 11.99 12.14
CA THR A 206 7.47 10.92 13.11
C THR A 206 8.92 10.99 13.58
N ALA A 207 9.58 12.14 13.41
CA ALA A 207 10.94 12.35 13.90
C ALA A 207 10.93 12.34 15.43
N ALA A 208 11.71 11.44 16.02
CA ALA A 208 11.89 11.34 17.47
C ALA A 208 13.35 10.99 17.77
N ASP A 209 13.88 11.53 18.85
CA ASP A 209 15.21 11.19 19.33
C ASP A 209 15.18 9.79 19.95
N PHE A 210 16.08 8.93 19.51
CA PHE A 210 16.29 7.61 20.08
C PHE A 210 17.79 7.29 20.07
N PRO A 211 18.27 6.37 20.91
CA PRO A 211 19.69 6.01 21.02
C PRO A 211 20.15 5.16 19.83
N GLY A 212 20.02 5.68 18.61
CA GLY A 212 20.32 4.99 17.35
C GLY A 212 21.81 4.70 17.11
N GLU A 213 22.69 5.26 17.94
CA GLU A 213 24.13 4.99 17.95
C GLU A 213 24.48 3.72 18.75
N HIS A 214 23.52 3.13 19.46
CA HIS A 214 23.75 1.91 20.23
C HIS A 214 23.35 0.66 19.45
N CYS A 215 24.12 -0.41 19.65
CA CYS A 215 23.73 -1.74 19.20
C CYS A 215 22.86 -2.42 20.26
N LEU A 216 21.94 -3.30 19.81
CA LEU A 216 21.04 -4.06 20.68
C LEU A 216 21.73 -4.69 21.90
N HIS A 217 22.86 -5.38 21.72
CA HIS A 217 23.56 -6.05 22.82
C HIS A 217 24.05 -5.05 23.88
N SER A 218 24.45 -3.84 23.50
CA SER A 218 24.86 -2.80 24.45
C SER A 218 23.70 -2.34 25.34
N LEU A 219 22.47 -2.29 24.81
CA LEU A 219 21.28 -1.97 25.61
C LEU A 219 20.98 -3.07 26.63
N ILE A 220 21.15 -4.34 26.23
CA ILE A 220 20.99 -5.48 27.12
C ILE A 220 22.06 -5.48 28.21
N GLU A 221 23.32 -5.20 27.85
CA GLU A 221 24.42 -5.09 28.81
C GLU A 221 24.19 -3.97 29.84
N ALA A 222 23.64 -2.83 29.42
CA ALA A 222 23.25 -1.77 30.33
C ALA A 222 22.17 -2.23 31.33
N GLN A 223 21.18 -3.00 30.87
CA GLN A 223 20.17 -3.58 31.76
C GLN A 223 20.77 -4.60 32.73
N VAL A 224 21.73 -5.40 32.29
CA VAL A 224 22.44 -6.37 33.15
C VAL A 224 23.17 -5.67 34.29
N LEU A 225 23.80 -4.53 34.02
CA LEU A 225 24.44 -3.72 35.06
C LEU A 225 23.42 -3.09 36.03
N ALA A 226 22.25 -2.70 35.52
CA ALA A 226 21.22 -2.06 36.33
C ALA A 226 20.52 -3.03 37.30
N THR A 227 20.21 -4.25 36.86
CA THR A 227 19.44 -5.24 37.65
C THR A 227 19.98 -6.67 37.46
N PRO A 228 21.21 -6.97 37.93
CA PRO A 228 21.89 -8.24 37.62
C PRO A 228 21.15 -9.48 38.10
N ASP A 229 20.56 -9.43 39.30
CA ASP A 229 19.92 -10.59 39.95
C ASP A 229 18.44 -10.77 39.57
N ALA A 230 17.86 -9.83 38.82
CA ALA A 230 16.46 -9.92 38.40
C ALA A 230 16.26 -11.03 37.36
N PRO A 231 15.08 -11.71 37.36
CA PRO A 231 14.74 -12.70 36.34
C PRO A 231 14.74 -12.08 34.94
N ALA A 232 15.50 -12.67 34.01
CA ALA A 232 15.58 -12.21 32.62
C ALA A 232 14.94 -13.18 31.63
N LEU A 233 15.08 -14.49 31.87
CA LEU A 233 14.57 -15.53 30.98
C LEU A 233 14.04 -16.71 31.79
N ILE A 234 12.82 -17.15 31.46
CA ILE A 234 12.14 -18.28 32.10
C ILE A 234 11.71 -19.25 31.00
N PHE A 235 12.04 -20.53 31.17
CA PHE A 235 11.57 -21.60 30.29
C PHE A 235 11.29 -22.84 31.11
N ALA A 236 10.03 -23.32 31.08
CA ALA A 236 9.54 -24.38 31.96
C ALA A 236 9.85 -24.08 33.44
N ALA A 237 10.59 -24.96 34.12
CA ALA A 237 10.97 -24.81 35.53
C ALA A 237 12.30 -24.07 35.73
N GLU A 238 13.00 -23.72 34.65
CA GLU A 238 14.30 -23.07 34.69
C GLU A 238 14.18 -21.55 34.53
N GLN A 239 15.05 -20.84 35.24
CA GLN A 239 15.11 -19.39 35.23
C GLN A 239 16.56 -18.91 35.25
N LEU A 240 16.86 -17.93 34.40
CA LEU A 240 18.13 -17.20 34.39
C LEU A 240 17.90 -15.75 34.79
N SER A 241 18.75 -15.26 35.69
CA SER A 241 18.90 -13.82 35.93
C SER A 241 19.58 -13.11 34.76
N TYR A 242 19.52 -11.78 34.73
CA TYR A 242 20.23 -10.98 33.73
C TYR A 242 21.74 -11.27 33.73
N ALA A 243 22.36 -11.36 34.91
CA ALA A 243 23.79 -11.66 35.03
C ALA A 243 24.13 -13.06 34.48
N GLN A 244 23.32 -14.07 34.79
CA GLN A 244 23.52 -15.44 34.29
C GLN A 244 23.33 -15.56 32.78
N LEU A 245 22.27 -14.94 32.24
CA LEU A 245 22.02 -14.92 30.80
C LEU A 245 23.18 -14.24 30.05
N ASN A 246 23.65 -13.10 30.55
CA ASN A 246 24.74 -12.35 29.94
C ASN A 246 26.06 -13.13 30.00
N ALA A 247 26.39 -13.75 31.14
CA ALA A 247 27.60 -14.54 31.28
C ALA A 247 27.65 -15.72 30.29
N ARG A 248 26.55 -16.48 30.17
CA ARG A 248 26.46 -17.60 29.21
C ARG A 248 26.56 -17.12 27.76
N ALA A 249 25.86 -16.03 27.41
CA ALA A 249 25.94 -15.44 26.08
C ALA A 249 27.34 -14.91 25.76
N ASN A 250 28.05 -14.35 26.74
CA ASN A 250 29.43 -13.85 26.57
C ASN A 250 30.42 -14.99 26.31
N GLN A 251 30.33 -16.09 27.07
CA GLN A 251 31.20 -17.26 26.85
C GLN A 251 31.03 -17.82 25.44
N LEU A 252 29.77 -17.98 25.01
CA LEU A 252 29.46 -18.43 23.64
C LEU A 252 29.92 -17.39 22.60
N ALA A 253 29.79 -16.09 22.86
CA ALA A 253 30.27 -15.04 21.96
C ALA A 253 31.79 -15.08 21.75
N HIS A 254 32.58 -15.31 22.81
CA HIS A 254 34.04 -15.50 22.70
C HIS A 254 34.38 -16.72 21.85
N ARG A 255 33.70 -17.85 22.08
CA ARG A 255 33.84 -19.05 21.24
C ARG A 255 33.49 -18.80 19.78
N LEU A 256 32.45 -18.00 19.52
CA LEU A 256 32.03 -17.63 18.16
C LEU A 256 33.06 -16.73 17.47
N ARG A 257 33.70 -15.82 18.19
CA ARG A 257 34.80 -15.00 17.64
C ARG A 257 36.00 -15.83 17.22
N GLU A 258 36.36 -16.85 18.00
CA GLU A 258 37.38 -17.81 17.58
C GLU A 258 36.99 -18.60 16.33
N ALA A 259 35.68 -18.80 16.10
CA ALA A 259 35.16 -19.39 14.87
C ALA A 259 35.06 -18.38 13.70
N GLY A 260 35.51 -17.14 13.88
CA GLY A 260 35.54 -16.11 12.83
C GLY A 260 34.29 -15.24 12.74
N VAL A 261 33.39 -15.28 13.73
CA VAL A 261 32.21 -14.39 13.75
C VAL A 261 32.62 -12.95 14.09
N GLY A 262 32.13 -12.01 13.28
CA GLY A 262 32.32 -10.57 13.44
C GLY A 262 31.27 -9.77 12.67
N PRO A 263 31.46 -8.45 12.47
CA PRO A 263 30.49 -7.58 11.80
C PRO A 263 30.00 -8.12 10.44
N ASP A 264 28.68 -8.14 10.25
CA ASP A 264 27.98 -8.63 9.05
C ASP A 264 28.21 -10.12 8.69
N VAL A 265 28.90 -10.88 9.52
CA VAL A 265 29.01 -12.34 9.36
C VAL A 265 27.69 -12.98 9.75
N LEU A 266 27.10 -13.73 8.81
CA LEU A 266 25.85 -14.45 9.02
C LEU A 266 26.09 -15.78 9.71
N VAL A 267 25.40 -15.99 10.84
CA VAL A 267 25.42 -17.25 11.59
C VAL A 267 24.03 -17.84 11.58
N GLY A 268 23.90 -19.06 11.07
CA GLY A 268 22.64 -19.78 11.12
C GLY A 268 22.31 -20.16 12.55
N ILE A 269 21.02 -20.16 12.91
CA ILE A 269 20.56 -20.73 14.17
C ILE A 269 19.35 -21.63 13.91
N CYS A 270 19.54 -22.93 14.10
CA CYS A 270 18.55 -23.98 13.92
C CYS A 270 18.40 -24.74 15.24
N VAL A 271 17.59 -24.20 16.14
CA VAL A 271 17.48 -24.63 17.54
C VAL A 271 16.00 -24.60 17.94
N GLU A 272 15.52 -25.64 18.60
CA GLU A 272 14.16 -25.67 19.15
C GLU A 272 14.01 -24.67 20.32
N ARG A 273 12.77 -24.30 20.63
CA ARG A 273 12.47 -23.32 21.68
C ARG A 273 13.03 -23.78 23.02
N SER A 274 13.99 -23.03 23.55
CA SER A 274 14.76 -23.36 24.77
C SER A 274 15.45 -22.10 25.31
N LEU A 275 16.10 -22.20 26.48
CA LEU A 275 17.00 -21.14 26.97
C LEU A 275 18.16 -20.90 25.99
N GLU A 276 18.68 -21.98 25.39
CA GLU A 276 19.80 -21.96 24.46
C GLU A 276 19.52 -21.18 23.18
N LEU A 277 18.25 -21.16 22.71
CA LEU A 277 17.87 -20.31 21.59
C LEU A 277 18.18 -18.84 21.89
N VAL A 278 17.76 -18.32 23.04
CA VAL A 278 17.99 -16.92 23.41
C VAL A 278 19.46 -16.65 23.69
N ILE A 279 20.15 -17.57 24.36
CA ILE A 279 21.61 -17.48 24.59
C ILE A 279 22.36 -17.41 23.25
N GLY A 280 22.02 -18.28 22.30
CA GLY A 280 22.60 -18.31 20.96
C GLY A 280 22.38 -17.03 20.16
N LEU A 281 21.14 -16.52 20.14
CA LEU A 281 20.82 -15.25 19.48
C LEU A 281 21.65 -14.09 20.07
N LEU A 282 21.71 -13.98 21.40
CA LEU A 282 22.50 -12.93 22.07
C LEU A 282 24.00 -13.10 21.83
N ALA A 283 24.50 -14.33 21.84
CA ALA A 283 25.90 -14.61 21.62
C ALA A 283 26.35 -14.26 20.20
N ILE A 284 25.55 -14.56 19.17
CA ILE A 284 25.82 -14.19 17.78
C ILE A 284 25.98 -12.66 17.67
N ILE A 285 25.02 -11.93 18.23
CA ILE A 285 25.00 -10.46 18.17
C ILE A 285 26.19 -9.87 18.96
N LYS A 286 26.49 -10.40 20.15
CA LYS A 286 27.65 -9.99 20.96
C LYS A 286 29.00 -10.33 20.30
N ALA A 287 29.07 -11.42 19.56
CA ALA A 287 30.25 -11.76 18.77
C ALA A 287 30.48 -10.75 17.64
N GLY A 288 29.41 -10.09 17.19
CA GLY A 288 29.39 -9.07 16.14
C GLY A 288 28.62 -9.48 14.90
N GLY A 289 28.18 -10.75 14.83
CA GLY A 289 27.48 -11.31 13.68
C GLY A 289 25.98 -11.04 13.68
N ALA A 290 25.33 -11.46 12.60
CA ALA A 290 23.89 -11.43 12.45
C ALA A 290 23.33 -12.84 12.36
N TYR A 291 22.25 -13.12 13.09
CA TYR A 291 21.65 -14.44 13.06
C TYR A 291 20.70 -14.63 11.87
N VAL A 292 20.68 -15.84 11.32
CA VAL A 292 19.72 -16.30 10.31
C VAL A 292 18.92 -17.44 10.94
N PRO A 293 17.66 -17.20 11.37
CA PRO A 293 16.85 -18.24 11.99
C PRO A 293 16.41 -19.25 10.94
N LEU A 294 16.66 -20.52 11.24
CA LEU A 294 16.32 -21.68 10.44
C LEU A 294 15.36 -22.53 11.27
N ASP A 295 14.09 -22.57 10.87
CA ASP A 295 13.08 -23.36 11.59
C ASP A 295 13.29 -24.86 11.30
N PRO A 296 13.56 -25.70 12.32
CA PRO A 296 13.78 -27.14 12.13
C PRO A 296 12.59 -27.87 11.49
N ASP A 297 11.38 -27.30 11.55
CA ASP A 297 10.16 -27.87 10.99
C ASP A 297 9.94 -27.50 9.51
N TYR A 298 10.80 -26.66 8.93
CA TYR A 298 10.75 -26.39 7.50
C TYR A 298 11.20 -27.60 6.67
N PRO A 299 10.62 -27.77 5.45
CA PRO A 299 11.08 -28.79 4.52
C PRO A 299 12.57 -28.66 4.20
N GLU A 300 13.26 -29.79 4.00
CA GLU A 300 14.70 -29.85 3.72
C GLU A 300 15.10 -28.95 2.55
N ASP A 301 14.37 -28.97 1.44
CA ASP A 301 14.65 -28.11 0.27
C ASP A 301 14.63 -26.62 0.62
N ARG A 302 13.73 -26.22 1.53
CA ARG A 302 13.61 -24.82 1.97
C ARG A 302 14.79 -24.42 2.85
N LEU A 303 15.19 -25.29 3.79
CA LEU A 303 16.36 -25.07 4.64
C LEU A 303 17.64 -25.03 3.80
N ALA A 304 17.80 -25.96 2.85
CA ALA A 304 18.93 -26.00 1.94
C ALA A 304 19.04 -24.70 1.13
N TYR A 305 17.92 -24.24 0.58
CA TYR A 305 17.86 -22.98 -0.15
C TYR A 305 18.27 -21.79 0.74
N MET A 306 17.69 -21.68 1.93
CA MET A 306 18.02 -20.57 2.86
C MET A 306 19.50 -20.58 3.26
N MET A 307 20.08 -21.74 3.55
CA MET A 307 21.49 -21.86 3.91
C MET A 307 22.41 -21.50 2.74
N GLN A 308 22.07 -21.93 1.52
CA GLN A 308 22.84 -21.62 0.32
C GLN A 308 22.74 -20.15 -0.07
N ASP A 309 21.53 -19.57 -0.06
CA ASP A 309 21.28 -18.18 -0.44
C ASP A 309 21.88 -17.19 0.57
N SER A 310 21.83 -17.51 1.86
CA SER A 310 22.47 -16.70 2.91
C SER A 310 23.98 -16.87 2.99
N GLY A 311 24.55 -17.93 2.40
CA GLY A 311 25.98 -18.21 2.49
C GLY A 311 26.47 -18.49 3.91
N VAL A 312 25.59 -18.95 4.80
CA VAL A 312 25.93 -19.26 6.20
C VAL A 312 27.00 -20.36 6.24
N GLY A 313 28.18 -20.01 6.78
CA GLY A 313 29.29 -20.95 6.97
C GLY A 313 29.34 -21.60 8.37
N LEU A 314 28.66 -20.99 9.35
CA LEU A 314 28.62 -21.43 10.74
C LEU A 314 27.17 -21.53 11.24
N LEU A 315 26.82 -22.64 11.86
CA LEU A 315 25.48 -22.93 12.37
C LEU A 315 25.50 -23.23 13.86
N LEU A 316 24.63 -22.56 14.62
CA LEU A 316 24.26 -22.99 15.97
C LEU A 316 23.08 -23.94 15.90
N THR A 317 23.19 -25.10 16.54
CA THR A 317 22.14 -26.14 16.47
C THR A 317 22.13 -27.01 17.74
N GLN A 318 21.31 -28.05 17.74
CA GLN A 318 21.26 -29.09 18.78
C GLN A 318 21.69 -30.43 18.19
N SER A 319 22.25 -31.30 19.01
CA SER A 319 22.82 -32.58 18.60
C SER A 319 21.78 -33.46 17.88
N ALA A 320 20.52 -33.42 18.32
CA ALA A 320 19.41 -34.15 17.70
C ALA A 320 19.02 -33.63 16.30
N LEU A 321 19.31 -32.37 15.99
CA LEU A 321 18.93 -31.73 14.72
C LEU A 321 20.00 -31.89 13.63
N LEU A 322 21.25 -32.22 13.99
CA LEU A 322 22.36 -32.34 13.05
C LEU A 322 22.06 -33.25 11.86
N GLN A 323 21.39 -34.38 12.10
CA GLN A 323 21.08 -35.36 11.06
C GLN A 323 19.97 -34.90 10.10
N ARG A 324 19.17 -33.89 10.49
CA ARG A 324 18.06 -33.33 9.71
C ARG A 324 18.49 -32.14 8.83
N LEU A 325 19.74 -31.70 8.94
CA LEU A 325 20.23 -30.55 8.19
C LEU A 325 20.64 -30.97 6.77
N PRO A 326 20.09 -30.33 5.73
CA PRO A 326 20.31 -30.74 4.34
C PRO A 326 21.69 -30.34 3.78
N VAL A 327 22.43 -29.46 4.47
CA VAL A 327 23.73 -28.94 4.04
C VAL A 327 24.73 -29.05 5.17
N GLN A 328 25.90 -29.63 4.88
CA GLN A 328 27.00 -29.73 5.84
C GLN A 328 27.74 -28.39 5.92
N VAL A 329 27.62 -27.72 7.06
CA VAL A 329 28.38 -26.52 7.42
C VAL A 329 29.02 -26.72 8.79
N GLN A 330 30.01 -25.90 9.14
CA GLN A 330 30.58 -25.94 10.49
C GLN A 330 29.45 -25.70 11.49
N SER A 331 29.24 -26.65 12.40
CA SER A 331 28.10 -26.63 13.32
C SER A 331 28.59 -26.68 14.76
N LEU A 332 27.97 -25.88 15.62
CA LEU A 332 28.23 -25.83 17.06
C LEU A 332 26.94 -26.24 17.78
N CYS A 333 27.00 -27.37 18.48
CA CYS A 333 25.87 -27.87 19.26
C CYS A 333 25.81 -27.14 20.61
N LEU A 334 24.65 -26.57 20.94
CA LEU A 334 24.47 -25.84 22.20
C LEU A 334 24.20 -26.78 23.39
N ASP A 335 23.77 -28.01 23.11
CA ASP A 335 23.40 -29.06 24.06
C ASP A 335 24.53 -30.04 24.38
N GLN A 336 25.79 -29.62 24.24
CA GLN A 336 26.95 -30.46 24.59
C GLN A 336 27.01 -30.77 26.09
N GLU A 337 27.47 -31.97 26.43
CA GLU A 337 27.61 -32.42 27.82
C GLU A 337 28.67 -31.61 28.59
N GLY A 338 28.37 -31.33 29.86
CA GLY A 338 29.25 -30.57 30.75
C GLY A 338 29.28 -29.07 30.45
N ASP A 339 30.08 -28.32 31.22
CA ASP A 339 30.30 -26.89 30.96
C ASP A 339 31.44 -26.73 29.93
N TRP A 340 31.15 -27.10 28.68
CA TRP A 340 32.09 -27.03 27.57
C TRP A 340 32.54 -25.60 27.23
N LEU A 341 31.86 -24.59 27.79
CA LEU A 341 32.20 -23.18 27.69
C LEU A 341 32.95 -22.63 28.92
N ALA A 342 33.20 -23.44 29.95
CA ALA A 342 33.85 -23.03 31.20
C ALA A 342 35.21 -22.33 31.01
N GLY A 343 35.95 -22.66 29.94
CA GLY A 343 37.24 -22.05 29.61
C GLY A 343 37.15 -20.64 29.02
N TYR A 344 35.97 -20.20 28.60
CA TYR A 344 35.75 -18.88 28.01
C TYR A 344 35.39 -17.85 29.08
N SER A 345 35.78 -16.60 28.83
CA SER A 345 35.48 -15.47 29.73
C SER A 345 33.97 -15.21 29.83
N THR A 346 33.49 -14.90 31.02
CA THR A 346 32.11 -14.42 31.26
C THR A 346 31.98 -12.91 31.05
N ALA A 347 33.07 -12.17 30.85
CA ALA A 347 33.07 -10.73 30.62
C ALA A 347 32.53 -10.38 29.22
N ASN A 348 31.88 -9.23 29.10
CA ASN A 348 31.39 -8.74 27.81
C ASN A 348 32.55 -8.68 26.81
N PRO A 349 32.38 -9.24 25.61
CA PRO A 349 33.41 -9.13 24.58
C PRO A 349 33.49 -7.66 24.08
N GLU A 350 34.65 -7.22 23.59
CA GLU A 350 34.82 -5.87 23.04
C GLU A 350 33.80 -5.60 21.93
N ASN A 351 33.11 -4.46 21.92
CA ASN A 351 32.10 -4.21 20.90
C ASN A 351 32.73 -3.98 19.52
N LEU A 352 32.49 -4.89 18.58
CA LEU A 352 32.94 -4.79 17.19
C LEU A 352 31.86 -4.23 16.24
N SER A 353 30.59 -4.19 16.67
CA SER A 353 29.46 -3.84 15.81
C SER A 353 29.24 -2.34 15.73
N HIS A 354 28.93 -1.87 14.54
CA HIS A 354 28.36 -0.57 14.25
C HIS A 354 26.82 -0.67 14.14
N PRO A 355 26.05 0.37 14.50
CA PRO A 355 24.58 0.34 14.41
C PRO A 355 24.01 0.04 13.02
N LEU A 356 24.80 0.28 11.97
CA LEU A 356 24.41 -0.03 10.59
C LEU A 356 24.72 -1.48 10.18
N ASN A 357 25.51 -2.22 10.94
CA ASN A 357 25.69 -3.65 10.70
C ASN A 357 24.39 -4.41 10.94
N LEU A 358 24.28 -5.56 10.29
CA LEU A 358 23.16 -6.48 10.45
C LEU A 358 23.08 -6.98 11.91
N ALA A 359 21.88 -7.00 12.46
CA ALA A 359 21.55 -7.74 13.68
C ALA A 359 20.97 -9.11 13.34
N TYR A 360 20.19 -9.20 12.26
CA TYR A 360 19.62 -10.46 11.77
C TYR A 360 19.19 -10.39 10.31
N VAL A 361 18.95 -11.57 9.73
CA VAL A 361 18.31 -11.73 8.41
C VAL A 361 17.10 -12.65 8.56
N ILE A 362 15.90 -12.18 8.23
CA ILE A 362 14.67 -13.00 8.25
C ILE A 362 14.23 -13.31 6.83
N TYR A 363 14.02 -14.59 6.53
CA TYR A 363 13.47 -15.00 5.24
C TYR A 363 11.95 -14.85 5.19
N THR A 364 11.48 -14.28 4.09
CA THR A 364 10.04 -14.13 3.80
C THR A 364 9.66 -14.89 2.54
N SER A 365 8.37 -15.21 2.37
CA SER A 365 7.85 -15.80 1.13
C SER A 365 7.99 -14.76 0.00
N GLY A 366 8.95 -14.95 -0.89
CA GLY A 366 9.11 -14.06 -2.05
C GLY A 366 7.95 -14.23 -3.02
N SER A 367 7.46 -13.11 -3.59
CA SER A 367 6.43 -13.11 -4.63
C SER A 367 6.80 -13.92 -5.89
N THR A 368 8.10 -14.20 -6.07
CA THR A 368 8.67 -15.03 -7.13
C THR A 368 8.71 -16.53 -6.79
N GLY A 369 8.08 -16.95 -5.68
CA GLY A 369 8.05 -18.34 -5.21
C GLY A 369 9.31 -18.79 -4.45
N LYS A 370 10.42 -18.07 -4.57
CA LYS A 370 11.67 -18.31 -3.81
C LYS A 370 11.74 -17.40 -2.58
N PRO A 371 12.06 -17.92 -1.38
CA PRO A 371 12.26 -17.10 -0.20
C PRO A 371 13.35 -16.02 -0.40
N LYS A 372 13.22 -14.87 0.27
CA LYS A 372 14.21 -13.79 0.25
C LYS A 372 14.58 -13.37 1.66
N GLY A 373 15.88 -13.26 1.93
CA GLY A 373 16.41 -12.78 3.21
C GLY A 373 16.31 -11.25 3.33
N ALA A 374 15.55 -10.77 4.31
CA ALA A 374 15.48 -9.36 4.68
C ALA A 374 16.49 -9.08 5.81
N GLY A 375 17.58 -8.40 5.46
CA GLY A 375 18.59 -7.95 6.42
C GLY A 375 18.11 -6.75 7.22
N ASN A 376 18.22 -6.82 8.55
CA ASN A 376 17.82 -5.77 9.47
C ASN A 376 19.03 -5.35 10.30
N SER A 377 19.34 -4.05 10.29
CA SER A 377 20.44 -3.51 11.07
C SER A 377 20.08 -3.35 12.55
N HIS A 378 21.11 -3.25 13.39
CA HIS A 378 20.93 -2.91 14.80
C HIS A 378 20.13 -1.62 14.99
N ARG A 379 20.43 -0.55 14.23
CA ARG A 379 19.75 0.75 14.33
C ARG A 379 18.26 0.62 14.03
N ALA A 380 17.90 -0.14 12.99
CA ALA A 380 16.50 -0.36 12.64
C ALA A 380 15.74 -1.10 13.76
N LEU A 381 16.37 -2.12 14.33
CA LEU A 381 15.81 -2.86 15.45
C LEU A 381 15.68 -1.99 16.70
N VAL A 382 16.71 -1.22 17.06
CA VAL A 382 16.70 -0.33 18.22
C VAL A 382 15.62 0.75 18.08
N ASN A 383 15.49 1.36 16.90
CA ASN A 383 14.39 2.29 16.62
C ASN A 383 13.03 1.64 16.87
N ARG A 384 12.83 0.41 16.35
CA ARG A 384 11.57 -0.32 16.52
C ARG A 384 11.27 -0.64 17.98
N LEU A 385 12.27 -1.03 18.77
CA LEU A 385 12.11 -1.34 20.19
C LEU A 385 11.87 -0.09 21.04
N HIS A 386 12.47 1.05 20.68
CA HIS A 386 12.26 2.32 21.39
C HIS A 386 10.89 2.93 21.14
N TRP A 387 10.34 2.72 19.95
CA TRP A 387 8.98 3.16 19.60
C TRP A 387 7.89 2.32 20.29
N MET A 388 8.22 1.08 20.64
CA MET A 388 7.30 0.09 21.22
C MET A 388 7.07 0.33 22.70
#